data_AF-A0A5C7PNF5-F1
#
_entry.id   AF-A0A5C7PNF5-F1
#
_cell.length_a   1.000
_cell.length_b   1.000
_cell.length_c   1.000
_cell.angle_alpha   90.00
_cell.angle_beta   90.00
_cell.angle_gamma   90.00
#
_symmetry.space_group_name_H-M   'P 1'
#
loop_
_entity.id
_entity.type
_entity.pdbx_description
1 polymer ?
#
loop_
_entity_poly.entity_id
_entity_poly.type
_entity_poly.pdbx_seq_one_letter_code
_entity_poly.pdbx_strand_id
1 'polypeptide(L)'
;MANQYNVGDLVRCTGVFTDASGDRVDPSAVTAKIKKPDGSTTTYTYGVDAAVVHESQGVFHLDVSVALEGIYFYRFQATGTGQSGGDNHFLVQPSQFTEGGL
;
A
#
# COMPACT_ATOMS: atom_id res chain seq x y z
N MET A 1 13.48 0.61 -10.70
CA MET A 1 13.96 1.33 -9.51
C MET A 1 13.64 0.50 -8.28
N ALA A 2 14.54 0.39 -7.32
CA ALA A 2 14.30 -0.43 -6.12
C ALA A 2 13.37 0.33 -5.17
N ASN A 3 12.21 -0.26 -4.84
CA ASN A 3 11.26 0.24 -3.84
C ASN A 3 11.84 0.03 -2.43
N GLN A 4 12.96 0.70 -2.12
CA GLN A 4 13.66 0.62 -0.84
C GLN A 4 13.36 1.88 -0.03
N TYR A 5 12.81 1.68 1.16
CA TYR A 5 12.43 2.74 2.10
C TYR A 5 13.17 2.56 3.43
N ASN A 6 13.25 3.59 4.25
CA ASN A 6 13.86 3.48 5.58
C ASN A 6 12.78 3.33 6.66
N VAL A 7 13.12 2.67 7.77
CA VAL A 7 12.27 2.67 8.97
C VAL A 7 11.97 4.12 9.39
N GLY A 8 10.68 4.43 9.56
CA GLY A 8 10.15 5.76 9.86
C GLY A 8 9.55 6.49 8.65
N ASP A 9 9.76 5.99 7.43
CA ASP A 9 9.26 6.62 6.21
C ASP A 9 7.75 6.39 6.00
N LEU A 10 7.12 7.27 5.23
CA LEU A 10 5.71 7.13 4.81
C LEU A 10 5.67 6.58 3.39
N VAL A 11 5.44 5.28 3.27
CA VAL A 11 5.40 4.59 1.98
C VAL A 11 4.01 4.71 1.37
N ARG A 12 3.93 5.36 0.21
CA ARG A 12 2.70 5.43 -0.59
C ARG A 12 2.59 4.23 -1.53
N CYS A 13 1.64 3.36 -1.25
CA CYS A 13 1.30 2.22 -2.09
C CYS A 13 0.15 2.61 -3.03
N THR A 14 0.34 2.52 -4.34
CA THR A 14 -0.71 2.85 -5.31
C THR A 14 -1.36 1.60 -5.87
N GLY A 15 -2.69 1.56 -5.86
CA GLY A 15 -3.53 0.55 -6.49
C GLY A 15 -4.30 1.16 -7.66
N VAL A 16 -4.24 0.50 -8.81
CA VAL A 16 -5.03 0.88 -10.00
C VAL A 16 -6.07 -0.19 -10.28
N PHE A 17 -7.31 0.23 -10.44
CA PHE A 17 -8.47 -0.60 -10.79
C PHE A 17 -8.92 -0.29 -12.20
N THR A 18 -9.01 -1.35 -13.00
CA THR A 18 -9.49 -1.31 -14.38
C THR A 18 -10.58 -2.36 -14.56
N ASP A 19 -11.53 -2.12 -15.45
CA ASP A 19 -12.55 -3.09 -15.81
C ASP A 19 -12.02 -4.14 -16.83
N ALA A 20 -12.90 -5.04 -17.29
CA ALA A 20 -12.54 -6.07 -18.26
C ALA A 20 -12.16 -5.51 -19.65
N SER A 21 -12.51 -4.25 -19.93
CA SER A 21 -12.17 -3.52 -21.15
C SER A 21 -10.86 -2.73 -21.01
N GLY A 22 -10.29 -2.67 -19.80
CA GLY A 22 -9.07 -1.94 -19.48
C GLY A 22 -9.31 -0.48 -19.10
N ASP A 23 -10.57 -0.06 -18.97
CA ASP A 23 -10.94 1.30 -18.58
C ASP A 23 -10.86 1.47 -17.07
N ARG A 24 -10.38 2.64 -16.62
CA ARG A 24 -10.26 2.93 -15.19
C ARG A 24 -11.65 3.08 -14.57
N VAL A 25 -11.92 2.30 -13.53
CA VAL A 25 -13.22 2.29 -12.86
C VAL A 25 -13.02 2.45 -11.36
N ASP A 26 -13.85 3.30 -10.75
CA ASP A 26 -13.90 3.46 -9.29
C ASP A 26 -14.79 2.39 -8.68
N PRO A 27 -14.23 1.44 -7.90
CA PRO A 27 -15.04 0.45 -7.23
C PRO A 27 -15.78 1.05 -6.04
N SER A 28 -16.99 0.56 -5.76
CA SER A 28 -17.81 1.05 -4.64
C SER A 28 -17.23 0.67 -3.27
N ALA A 29 -16.46 -0.41 -3.19
CA ALA A 29 -15.70 -0.75 -2.00
C ALA A 29 -14.30 -1.20 -2.37
N VAL A 30 -13.31 -0.52 -1.79
CA VAL A 30 -11.89 -0.79 -1.94
C VAL A 30 -11.32 -1.13 -0.57
N THR A 31 -10.58 -2.23 -0.51
CA THR A 31 -9.82 -2.64 0.66
C THR A 31 -8.36 -2.79 0.29
N ALA A 32 -7.48 -2.26 1.11
CA ALA A 32 -6.03 -2.41 0.96
C ALA A 32 -5.52 -3.29 2.10
N LYS A 33 -4.73 -4.30 1.80
CA LYS A 33 -4.12 -5.18 2.80
C LYS A 33 -2.62 -5.04 2.73
N ILE A 34 -1.98 -4.87 3.87
CA ILE A 34 -0.54 -4.87 4.00
C ILE A 34 -0.10 -5.94 4.99
N LYS A 35 0.82 -6.79 4.56
CA LYS A 35 1.50 -7.76 5.39
C LYS A 35 2.88 -7.22 5.75
N LYS A 36 3.10 -7.06 7.04
CA LYS A 36 4.37 -6.64 7.64
C LYS A 36 5.38 -7.80 7.64
N PRO A 37 6.68 -7.50 7.76
CA PRO A 37 7.72 -8.52 7.84
C PRO A 37 7.59 -9.42 9.08
N ASP A 38 6.97 -8.95 10.16
CA ASP A 38 6.69 -9.76 11.37
C ASP A 38 5.57 -10.81 11.16
N GLY A 39 4.91 -10.80 10.00
CA GLY A 39 3.81 -11.69 9.66
C GLY A 39 2.42 -11.13 9.94
N SER A 40 2.31 -10.05 10.72
CA SER A 40 1.04 -9.35 10.93
C SER A 40 0.49 -8.78 9.62
N THR A 41 -0.81 -8.91 9.42
CA THR A 41 -1.52 -8.33 8.28
C THR A 41 -2.52 -7.30 8.76
N THR A 42 -2.44 -6.09 8.23
CA THR A 42 -3.38 -5.00 8.47
C THR A 42 -4.26 -4.82 7.25
N THR A 43 -5.57 -4.68 7.46
CA THR A 43 -6.54 -4.40 6.39
C THR A 43 -7.10 -3.01 6.61
N TYR A 44 -7.09 -2.19 5.57
CA TYR A 44 -7.66 -0.85 5.52
C TYR A 44 -8.81 -0.84 4.53
N THR A 45 -9.87 -0.09 4.84
CA THR A 45 -11.06 0.02 3.99
C THR A 45 -11.29 1.48 3.61
N TYR A 46 -11.42 1.74 2.31
CA TYR A 46 -11.72 3.08 1.80
C TYR A 46 -13.04 3.61 2.37
N GLY A 47 -13.04 4.86 2.84
CA GLY A 47 -14.18 5.50 3.49
C GLY A 47 -14.35 5.16 4.98
N VAL A 48 -13.54 4.23 5.52
CA VAL A 48 -13.45 3.91 6.95
C VAL A 48 -12.11 4.35 7.51
N ASP A 49 -11.03 3.96 6.84
CA ASP A 49 -9.66 4.29 7.21
C ASP A 49 -9.16 5.48 6.38
N ALA A 50 -8.75 6.56 7.07
CA ALA A 50 -8.21 7.76 6.42
C ALA A 50 -6.88 7.51 5.67
N ALA A 51 -6.21 6.37 5.92
CA ALA A 51 -4.99 5.99 5.24
C ALA A 51 -5.20 5.60 3.77
N VAL A 52 -6.42 5.19 3.39
CA VAL A 52 -6.76 4.88 1.99
C VAL A 52 -7.45 6.08 1.39
N VAL A 53 -6.82 6.67 0.38
CA VAL A 53 -7.30 7.88 -0.28
C VAL A 53 -7.54 7.59 -1.75
N HIS A 54 -8.63 8.16 -2.26
CA HIS A 54 -8.94 8.18 -3.68
C HIS A 54 -8.23 9.36 -4.34
N GLU A 55 -7.39 9.08 -5.32
CA GLU A 55 -6.58 10.10 -6.00
C GLU A 55 -7.24 10.56 -7.30
N SER A 56 -7.72 9.61 -8.10
CA SER A 56 -8.40 9.85 -9.37
C SER A 56 -9.17 8.60 -9.78
N GLN A 57 -9.96 8.68 -10.87
CA GLN A 57 -10.76 7.55 -11.34
C GLN A 57 -9.92 6.27 -11.49
N GLY A 58 -10.30 5.22 -10.76
CA GLY A 58 -9.64 3.93 -10.67
C GLY A 58 -8.28 3.95 -9.98
N VAL A 59 -7.86 5.05 -9.34
CA VAL A 59 -6.56 5.18 -8.68
C VAL A 59 -6.74 5.49 -7.20
N PHE A 60 -6.22 4.61 -6.37
CA PHE A 60 -6.24 4.74 -4.92
C PHE A 60 -4.81 4.63 -4.41
N HIS A 61 -4.49 5.37 -3.36
CA HIS A 61 -3.25 5.19 -2.64
C HIS A 61 -3.50 4.88 -1.17
N LEU A 62 -2.63 4.05 -0.60
CA LEU A 62 -2.55 3.75 0.81
C LEU A 62 -1.23 4.32 1.33
N ASP A 63 -1.31 5.24 2.28
CA ASP A 63 -0.13 5.74 2.98
C ASP A 63 0.16 4.83 4.19
N VAL A 64 1.36 4.24 4.23
CA VAL A 64 1.79 3.31 5.28
C VAL A 64 3.04 3.83 5.97
N SER A 65 2.94 4.08 7.27
CA SER A 65 4.11 4.33 8.10
C SER A 65 4.87 3.03 8.37
N VAL A 66 6.10 2.91 7.85
CA VAL A 66 6.90 1.69 7.99
C VAL A 66 7.76 1.75 9.25
N ALA A 67 7.39 0.98 10.29
CA ALA A 67 8.08 1.00 11.58
C ALA A 67 9.07 -0.16 11.78
N LEU A 68 9.00 -1.19 10.94
CA LEU A 68 9.86 -2.37 11.01
C LEU A 68 10.68 -2.49 9.72
N GLU A 69 11.92 -2.91 9.82
CA GLU A 69 12.72 -3.30 8.66
C GLU A 69 12.25 -4.66 8.12
N GLY A 70 12.40 -4.87 6.81
CA GLY A 70 12.05 -6.10 6.11
C GLY A 70 11.15 -5.89 4.90
N ILE A 71 10.67 -7.00 4.33
CA ILE A 71 9.80 -6.97 3.15
C ILE A 71 8.35 -6.81 3.57
N TYR A 72 7.69 -5.82 3.00
CA TYR A 72 6.26 -5.61 3.14
C TYR A 72 5.58 -6.02 1.84
N PHE A 73 4.48 -6.75 1.97
CA PHE A 73 3.63 -7.11 0.84
C PHE A 73 2.34 -6.33 0.97
N TYR A 74 1.88 -5.71 -0.11
CA TYR A 74 0.59 -5.06 -0.14
C TYR A 74 -0.22 -5.55 -1.33
N ARG A 75 -1.54 -5.53 -1.15
CA ARG A 75 -2.50 -5.79 -2.22
C ARG A 75 -3.70 -4.88 -2.05
N PHE A 76 -4.23 -4.42 -3.16
CA PHE A 76 -5.52 -3.77 -3.22
C PHE A 76 -6.56 -4.81 -3.64
N GLN A 77 -7.78 -4.71 -3.14
CA GLN A 77 -8.88 -5.58 -3.47
C GLN A 77 -10.16 -4.75 -3.53
N ALA A 78 -10.92 -4.90 -4.60
CA ALA A 78 -12.22 -4.29 -4.74
C ALA A 78 -13.33 -5.34 -4.71
N THR A 79 -14.52 -4.98 -4.24
CA THR A 79 -15.73 -5.79 -4.43
C THR A 79 -16.44 -5.33 -5.70
N GLY A 80 -16.71 -6.26 -6.64
CA GLY A 80 -17.40 -5.96 -7.90
C GLY A 80 -16.48 -5.98 -9.12
N THR A 81 -16.71 -5.06 -10.06
CA THR A 81 -15.94 -4.90 -11.31
C THR A 81 -14.55 -4.34 -11.02
N GLY A 82 -13.52 -4.95 -11.58
CA GLY A 82 -12.12 -4.52 -11.39
C GLY A 82 -11.42 -5.18 -10.20
N GLN A 83 -11.42 -6.52 -10.16
CA GLN A 83 -10.55 -7.28 -9.24
C GLN A 83 -9.07 -7.12 -9.65
N SER A 84 -8.48 -5.97 -9.36
CA SER A 84 -7.03 -5.81 -9.40
C SER A 84 -6.48 -6.47 -8.14
N GLY A 85 -5.82 -7.62 -8.32
CA GLY A 85 -5.25 -8.44 -7.25
C GLY A 85 -3.74 -8.57 -7.40
N GLY A 86 -3.05 -7.51 -7.83
CA GLY A 86 -1.59 -7.50 -7.91
C GLY A 86 -1.00 -7.51 -6.50
N ASP A 87 -0.35 -8.61 -6.13
CA ASP A 87 0.56 -8.65 -5.00
C ASP A 87 1.83 -7.85 -5.35
N ASN A 88 1.96 -6.68 -4.71
CA ASN A 88 3.14 -5.86 -4.80
C ASN A 88 3.93 -5.95 -3.50
N HIS A 89 5.23 -5.69 -3.57
CA HIS A 89 6.08 -5.63 -2.40
C HIS A 89 7.05 -4.45 -2.47
N PHE A 90 7.48 -4.03 -1.29
CA PHE A 90 8.56 -3.07 -1.11
C PHE A 90 9.44 -3.51 0.06
N LEU A 91 10.70 -3.11 0.03
CA LEU A 91 11.68 -3.47 1.05
C LEU A 91 11.95 -2.27 1.93
N VAL A 92 11.93 -2.46 3.24
CA VAL A 92 12.28 -1.44 4.22
C VAL A 92 13.61 -1.81 4.84
N GLN A 93 14.58 -0.91 4.74
CA GLN A 93 15.89 -1.03 5.36
C GLN A 93 15.91 -0.32 6.70
N PRO A 94 16.77 -0.75 7.63
CA PRO A 94 16.98 -0.01 8.87
C PRO A 94 17.45 1.41 8.56
N SER A 95 16.95 2.39 9.32
CA SER A 95 17.35 3.78 9.13
C SER A 95 18.86 3.91 9.26
N GLN A 96 19.51 4.46 8.22
CA GLN A 96 20.93 4.78 8.25
C GLN A 96 21.21 6.10 9.00
N PHE A 97 20.17 6.78 9.49
CA PHE A 97 20.30 7.90 10.42
C PHE A 97 20.65 7.36 11.81
N THR A 98 21.91 6.94 11.97
CA THR A 98 22.53 6.84 13.29
C THR A 98 22.75 8.28 13.74
N GLU A 99 21.99 8.77 14.72
CA GLU A 99 22.43 9.95 15.47
C GLU A 99 23.76 9.54 16.11
N GLY A 100 24.86 10.05 15.53
CA GLY A 100 26.20 9.83 16.02
C GLY A 100 26.24 10.26 17.48
N GLY A 101 26.56 9.30 18.35
CA GLY A 101 26.70 9.55 19.77
C GLY A 101 27.67 10.69 20.04
N LEU A 102 27.31 11.48 21.05
CA LEU A 102 28.25 12.21 21.89
C LEU A 102 28.02 11.77 23.33
#